data_AF-A0A2V7EED0-F1
#
_entry.id   AF-A0A2V7EED0-F1
#
_cell.length_a   1.000
_cell.length_b   1.000
_cell.length_c   1.000
_cell.angle_alpha   90.00
_cell.angle_beta   90.00
_cell.angle_gamma   90.00
#
_symmetry.space_group_name_H-M   'P 1'
#
loop_
_entity.id
_entity.type
_entity.pdbx_description
1 polymer ?
#
loop_
_entity_poly.entity_id
_entity_poly.type
_entity_poly.pdbx_seq_one_letter_code
_entity_poly.pdbx_strand_id
1 'polypeptide(L)'
;GPTFNGRSRLFNEGVATWLGGSRGRTTQEMYTRLRQIQTARPALTLGQVLSNAIPDAQAEEMTDAFYATGALIVDSVYRRGGIEGLRSLAQLNGDPKVLLAALPTQLGLSGSDEAALDRWWHAQAVRVSNVR
;
A
#
# COMPACT_ATOMS: atom_id res chain seq x y z
N GLY A 1 4.72 21.76 -8.17
CA GLY A 1 3.80 20.81 -7.54
C GLY A 1 4.11 20.71 -6.06
N PRO A 2 3.21 20.19 -5.20
CA PRO A 2 3.49 20.03 -3.77
C PRO A 2 4.68 19.08 -3.56
N THR A 3 5.60 19.46 -2.68
CA THR A 3 6.75 18.65 -2.25
C THR A 3 6.36 17.89 -0.98
N PHE A 4 6.47 16.56 -1.00
CA PHE A 4 6.27 15.74 0.19
C PHE A 4 7.62 15.14 0.61
N ASN A 5 8.12 15.52 1.78
CA ASN A 5 9.27 14.85 2.40
C ASN A 5 8.75 13.72 3.30
N GLY A 6 8.36 12.60 2.69
CA GLY A 6 7.85 11.45 3.44
C GLY A 6 8.93 10.83 4.32
N ARG A 7 8.61 10.61 5.60
CA ARG A 7 9.51 9.97 6.58
C ARG A 7 9.56 8.45 6.46
N SER A 8 8.80 7.87 5.52
CA SER A 8 8.75 6.44 5.26
C SER A 8 9.01 6.12 3.79
N ARG A 9 9.77 5.05 3.56
CA ARG A 9 9.97 4.49 2.20
C ARG A 9 8.63 4.11 1.57
N LEU A 10 7.70 3.57 2.36
CA LEU A 10 6.35 3.22 1.91
C LEU A 10 5.65 4.41 1.25
N PHE A 11 5.65 5.58 1.91
CA PHE A 11 5.00 6.76 1.38
C PHE A 11 5.69 7.26 0.10
N ASN A 12 7.02 7.38 0.12
CA ASN A 12 7.76 7.93 -1.02
C ASN A 12 7.61 7.05 -2.27
N GLU A 13 7.82 5.73 -2.12
CA GLU A 13 7.64 4.77 -3.21
C GLU A 13 6.16 4.63 -3.60
N GLY A 14 5.26 4.76 -2.63
CA GLY A 14 3.82 4.71 -2.86
C GLY A 14 3.33 5.87 -3.71
N VAL A 15 3.75 7.11 -3.43
CA VAL A 15 3.43 8.28 -4.24
C VAL A 15 4.03 8.16 -5.64
N ALA A 16 5.30 7.77 -5.75
CA ALA A 16 5.94 7.57 -7.05
C ALA A 16 5.21 6.52 -7.89
N THR A 17 4.89 5.37 -7.29
CA THR A 17 4.18 4.27 -7.96
C THR A 17 2.73 4.64 -8.29
N TRP A 18 2.04 5.39 -7.42
CA TRP A 18 0.66 5.83 -7.69
C TRP A 18 0.58 6.78 -8.87
N LEU A 19 1.50 7.75 -8.96
CA LEU A 19 1.48 8.77 -10.01
C LEU A 19 2.06 8.31 -11.34
N GLY A 20 3.08 7.44 -11.32
CA GLY A 20 3.85 7.07 -12.52
C GLY A 20 3.97 5.58 -12.81
N GLY A 21 3.43 4.71 -11.93
CA GLY A 21 3.71 3.29 -11.99
C GLY A 21 5.15 2.95 -11.58
N SER A 22 5.60 1.73 -11.88
CA SER A 22 6.94 1.26 -11.54
C SER A 22 7.39 0.12 -12.45
N ARG A 23 8.70 0.03 -12.73
CA ARG A 23 9.31 -1.08 -13.50
C ARG A 23 8.66 -1.34 -14.87
N GLY A 24 8.35 -0.28 -15.60
CA GLY A 24 7.70 -0.36 -16.91
C GLY A 24 6.21 -0.75 -16.86
N ARG A 25 5.61 -0.79 -15.66
CA ARG A 25 4.19 -1.04 -15.44
C ARG A 25 3.51 0.24 -14.98
N THR A 26 2.35 0.55 -15.54
CA THR A 26 1.44 1.59 -15.05
C THR A 26 0.95 1.28 -13.63
N THR A 27 0.39 2.28 -12.94
CA THR A 27 -0.23 2.07 -11.62
C THR A 27 -1.29 0.97 -11.64
N GLN A 28 -2.09 0.90 -12.72
CA GLN A 28 -3.14 -0.10 -12.87
C GLN A 28 -2.58 -1.52 -13.03
N GLU A 29 -1.49 -1.66 -13.77
CA GLU A 29 -0.77 -2.94 -13.88
C GLU A 29 -0.11 -3.33 -12.56
N MET A 30 0.39 -2.36 -11.77
CA MET A 30 0.90 -2.62 -10.42
C MET A 30 -0.21 -3.14 -9.48
N TYR A 31 -1.42 -2.58 -9.55
CA TYR A 31 -2.57 -3.10 -8.79
C TYR A 31 -2.98 -4.50 -9.24
N THR A 32 -2.95 -4.76 -10.54
CA THR A 32 -3.20 -6.10 -11.09
C THR A 32 -2.15 -7.09 -10.60
N ARG A 33 -0.88 -6.69 -10.57
CA ARG A 33 0.23 -7.50 -10.05
C ARG A 33 0.06 -7.80 -8.57
N LEU A 34 -0.32 -6.81 -7.76
CA LEU A 34 -0.59 -7.01 -6.34
C LEU A 34 -1.67 -8.07 -6.11
N ARG A 35 -2.78 -7.97 -6.85
CA ARG A 35 -3.85 -8.96 -6.77
C ARG A 35 -3.37 -10.37 -7.16
N GLN A 36 -2.53 -10.49 -8.19
CA GLN A 36 -1.97 -11.78 -8.59
C GLN A 36 -1.12 -12.38 -7.46
N ILE A 37 -0.27 -11.57 -6.81
CA ILE A 37 0.56 -11.98 -5.67
C ILE A 37 -0.34 -12.46 -4.51
N GLN A 38 -1.35 -11.67 -4.15
CA GLN A 38 -2.32 -12.03 -3.08
C GLN A 38 -3.11 -13.30 -3.42
N THR A 39 -3.45 -13.52 -4.69
CA THR A 39 -4.13 -14.73 -5.15
C THR A 39 -3.22 -15.96 -5.05
N ALA A 40 -1.95 -15.81 -5.42
CA ALA A 40 -0.95 -16.88 -5.27
C ALA A 40 -0.58 -17.16 -3.81
N ARG A 41 -0.77 -16.18 -2.91
CA ARG A 41 -0.45 -16.26 -1.49
C ARG A 41 -1.62 -15.83 -0.61
N PRO A 42 -2.67 -16.67 -0.44
CA PRO A 42 -3.87 -16.28 0.30
C PRO A 42 -3.63 -15.93 1.77
N ALA A 43 -2.55 -16.45 2.36
CA ALA A 43 -2.16 -16.18 3.75
C ALA A 43 -1.22 -14.95 3.89
N LEU A 44 -0.91 -14.26 2.79
CA LEU A 44 -0.08 -13.06 2.83
C LEU A 44 -0.80 -11.94 3.59
N THR A 45 -0.09 -11.35 4.54
CA THR A 45 -0.56 -10.21 5.35
C THR A 45 0.07 -8.91 4.89
N LEU A 46 -0.58 -7.79 5.18
CA LEU A 46 -0.02 -6.47 4.96
C LEU A 46 1.26 -6.28 5.79
N GLY A 47 1.28 -6.78 7.03
CA GLY A 47 2.44 -6.69 7.92
C GLY A 47 3.70 -7.33 7.34
N GLN A 48 3.56 -8.48 6.67
CA GLN A 48 4.68 -9.14 5.98
C GLN A 48 5.21 -8.32 4.81
N VAL A 49 4.34 -7.66 4.04
CA VAL A 49 4.75 -6.79 2.94
C VAL A 49 5.48 -5.56 3.49
N LEU A 50 4.92 -4.88 4.49
CA LEU A 50 5.51 -3.68 5.09
C LEU A 50 6.86 -3.96 5.77
N SER A 51 7.04 -5.17 6.29
CA SER A 51 8.28 -5.62 6.93
C SER A 51 9.28 -6.26 5.96
N ASN A 52 8.97 -6.32 4.66
CA ASN A 52 9.78 -6.99 3.65
C ASN A 52 10.13 -8.45 4.04
N ALA A 53 9.13 -9.18 4.54
CA ALA A 53 9.27 -10.51 5.13
C ALA A 53 8.27 -11.52 4.53
N ILE A 54 8.06 -11.45 3.22
CA ILE A 54 7.19 -12.40 2.51
C ILE A 54 7.91 -13.75 2.41
N PRO A 55 7.37 -14.85 2.96
CA PRO A 55 8.02 -16.16 2.94
C PRO A 55 8.27 -16.64 1.51
N ASP A 56 9.48 -17.13 1.22
CA ASP A 56 9.88 -17.72 -0.07
C ASP A 56 9.64 -16.83 -1.30
N ALA A 57 9.52 -15.52 -1.11
CA ALA A 57 9.34 -14.57 -2.21
C ALA A 57 10.70 -14.19 -2.82
N GLN A 58 10.72 -14.13 -4.15
CA GLN A 58 11.85 -13.56 -4.86
C GLN A 58 11.91 -12.04 -4.64
N ALA A 59 13.09 -11.45 -4.76
CA ALA A 59 13.30 -10.01 -4.53
C ALA A 59 12.40 -9.12 -5.41
N GLU A 60 12.14 -9.54 -6.65
CA GLU A 60 11.21 -8.84 -7.55
C GLU A 60 9.80 -8.81 -6.97
N GLU A 61 9.28 -9.97 -6.56
CA GLU A 61 7.94 -10.13 -6.00
C GLU A 61 7.76 -9.31 -4.71
N MET A 62 8.73 -9.36 -3.80
CA MET A 62 8.71 -8.54 -2.57
C MET A 62 8.60 -7.05 -2.90
N THR A 63 9.37 -6.59 -3.87
CA THR A 63 9.37 -5.17 -4.23
C THR A 63 8.09 -4.78 -4.97
N ASP A 64 7.59 -5.62 -5.88
CA ASP A 64 6.32 -5.38 -6.58
C ASP A 64 5.16 -5.30 -5.59
N ALA A 65 5.11 -6.21 -4.61
CA ALA A 65 4.13 -6.19 -3.53
C ALA A 65 4.23 -4.92 -2.69
N PHE A 66 5.44 -4.51 -2.31
CA PHE A 66 5.68 -3.31 -1.51
C PHE A 66 5.27 -2.03 -2.26
N TYR A 67 5.68 -1.87 -3.52
CA TYR A 67 5.37 -0.68 -4.32
C TYR A 67 3.90 -0.56 -4.66
N ALA A 68 3.27 -1.65 -5.10
CA ALA A 68 1.84 -1.64 -5.37
C ALA A 68 1.03 -1.40 -4.10
N THR A 69 1.46 -1.95 -2.95
CA THR A 69 0.83 -1.69 -1.65
C THR A 69 0.96 -0.23 -1.22
N GLY A 70 2.15 0.36 -1.39
CA GLY A 70 2.36 1.79 -1.14
C GLY A 70 1.42 2.65 -1.98
N ALA A 71 1.33 2.36 -3.29
CA ALA A 71 0.43 3.08 -4.19
C ALA A 71 -1.04 2.93 -3.78
N LEU A 72 -1.45 1.72 -3.41
CA LEU A 72 -2.81 1.41 -2.98
C LEU A 72 -3.21 2.21 -1.73
N ILE A 73 -2.31 2.29 -0.74
CA ILE A 73 -2.51 3.05 0.50
C ILE A 73 -2.58 4.55 0.19
N VAL A 74 -1.63 5.07 -0.61
CA VAL A 74 -1.60 6.49 -0.98
C VAL A 74 -2.86 6.90 -1.73
N ASP A 75 -3.28 6.13 -2.75
CA ASP A 75 -4.52 6.38 -3.50
C ASP A 75 -5.74 6.38 -2.57
N SER A 76 -5.82 5.39 -1.67
CA SER A 76 -6.94 5.25 -0.75
C SER A 76 -7.02 6.39 0.27
N VAL A 77 -5.88 6.80 0.83
CA VAL A 77 -5.78 7.94 1.75
C VAL A 77 -6.10 9.25 1.01
N TYR A 78 -5.59 9.45 -0.20
CA TYR A 78 -5.88 10.64 -1.00
C TYR A 78 -7.37 10.74 -1.35
N ARG A 79 -8.00 9.66 -1.82
CA ARG A 79 -9.44 9.65 -2.13
C ARG A 79 -10.32 9.99 -0.94
N ARG A 80 -9.84 9.69 0.28
CA ARG A 80 -10.57 9.96 1.52
C ARG A 80 -10.31 11.36 2.08
N GLY A 81 -9.04 11.72 2.26
CA GLY A 81 -8.61 12.91 3.00
C GLY A 81 -7.96 13.98 2.13
N GLY A 82 -7.91 13.79 0.81
CA GLY A 82 -7.21 14.66 -0.13
C GLY A 82 -5.74 14.83 0.24
N ILE A 83 -5.23 16.04 0.00
CA ILE A 83 -3.84 16.40 0.31
C ILE A 83 -3.56 16.39 1.81
N GLU A 84 -4.53 16.75 2.67
CA GLU A 84 -4.32 16.71 4.12
C GLU A 84 -4.12 15.29 4.63
N GLY A 85 -4.86 14.32 4.09
CA GLY A 85 -4.64 12.90 4.36
C GLY A 85 -3.23 12.47 3.97
N LEU A 86 -2.77 12.85 2.77
CA LEU A 86 -1.40 12.55 2.34
C LEU A 86 -0.34 13.22 3.21
N ARG A 87 -0.55 14.46 3.67
CA ARG A 87 0.36 15.11 4.61
C ARG A 87 0.42 14.36 5.93
N SER A 88 -0.73 13.95 6.48
CA SER A 88 -0.78 13.16 7.72
C SER A 88 -0.04 11.84 7.55
N LEU A 89 -0.24 11.14 6.43
CA LEU A 89 0.46 9.89 6.12
C LEU A 89 1.98 10.11 5.98
N ALA A 90 2.41 11.19 5.33
CA ALA A 90 3.82 11.52 5.13
C ALA A 90 4.60 11.77 6.43
N GLN A 91 3.91 12.19 7.50
CA GLN A 91 4.50 12.40 8.83
C GLN A 91 4.74 11.10 9.60
N LEU A 92 4.11 9.99 9.21
CA LEU A 92 4.32 8.71 9.86
C LEU A 92 5.75 8.21 9.60
N ASN A 93 6.38 7.64 10.64
CA ASN A 93 7.66 6.97 10.46
C ASN A 93 7.46 5.69 9.63
N GLY A 94 8.55 5.18 9.05
CA GLY A 94 8.51 3.96 8.24
C GLY A 94 8.50 2.65 9.02
N ASP A 95 8.32 2.68 10.34
CA ASP A 95 8.27 1.45 11.14
C ASP A 95 6.97 0.68 10.82
N PRO A 96 7.04 -0.61 10.43
CA PRO A 96 5.85 -1.38 10.08
C PRO A 96 4.79 -1.42 11.18
N LYS A 97 5.18 -1.50 12.46
CA LYS A 97 4.22 -1.53 13.58
C LYS A 97 3.49 -0.22 13.73
N VAL A 98 4.20 0.90 13.57
CA VAL A 98 3.60 2.24 13.62
C VAL A 98 2.66 2.47 12.44
N LEU A 99 3.05 2.03 11.24
CA LEU A 99 2.20 2.10 10.06
C LEU A 99 0.92 1.26 10.25
N LEU A 100 1.03 0.00 10.66
CA LEU A 100 -0.12 -0.87 10.90
C LEU A 100 -1.08 -0.30 11.96
N ALA A 101 -0.56 0.32 13.03
CA ALA A 101 -1.38 0.95 14.05
C ALA A 101 -2.09 2.23 13.57
N ALA A 102 -1.47 2.99 12.67
CA ALA A 102 -2.00 4.28 12.20
C ALA A 102 -2.93 4.16 10.98
N LEU A 103 -2.70 3.17 10.11
CA LEU A 103 -3.42 3.01 8.85
C LEU A 103 -4.95 2.90 8.99
N PRO A 104 -5.53 2.17 9.96
CA PRO A 104 -6.97 2.10 10.13
C PRO A 104 -7.63 3.47 10.23
N THR A 105 -7.04 4.39 11.01
CA THR A 105 -7.52 5.78 11.15
C THR A 105 -7.40 6.56 9.85
N GLN A 106 -6.24 6.45 9.17
CA GLN A 106 -5.99 7.14 7.90
C GLN A 106 -6.94 6.68 6.79
N LEU A 107 -7.33 5.40 6.82
CA LEU A 107 -8.23 4.77 5.85
C LEU A 107 -9.71 4.86 6.27
N GLY A 108 -10.00 5.25 7.51
CA GLY A 108 -11.35 5.32 8.06
C GLY A 108 -12.01 3.97 8.28
N LEU A 109 -11.21 2.95 8.61
CA LEU A 109 -11.72 1.62 8.91
C LEU A 109 -12.37 1.61 10.30
N SER A 110 -13.51 0.93 10.41
CA SER A 110 -14.26 0.79 11.66
C SER A 110 -13.62 -0.22 12.64
N GLY A 111 -12.71 -1.07 12.15
CA GLY A 111 -11.89 -1.97 12.96
C GLY A 111 -10.42 -1.56 12.89
N SER A 112 -9.73 -1.65 14.03
CA SER A 112 -8.29 -1.36 14.16
C SER A 112 -7.43 -2.61 14.33
N ASP A 113 -8.04 -3.81 14.31
CA ASP A 113 -7.29 -5.06 14.34
C ASP A 113 -6.60 -5.34 12.99
N GLU A 114 -5.49 -6.08 13.06
CA GLU A 114 -4.65 -6.41 11.90
C GLU A 114 -5.44 -7.19 10.84
N ALA A 115 -6.36 -8.06 11.28
CA ALA A 115 -7.18 -8.85 10.37
C ALA A 115 -8.16 -7.98 9.55
N ALA A 116 -8.69 -6.89 10.12
CA ALA A 116 -9.53 -5.93 9.41
C ALA A 116 -8.74 -5.17 8.37
N LEU A 117 -7.50 -4.81 8.69
CA LEU A 117 -6.61 -4.13 7.76
C LEU A 117 -6.18 -5.06 6.61
N ASP A 118 -5.88 -6.33 6.90
CA ASP A 118 -5.59 -7.34 5.89
C ASP A 118 -6.78 -7.58 4.97
N ARG A 119 -8.00 -7.75 5.53
CA ARG A 119 -9.23 -7.89 4.74
C ARG A 119 -9.46 -6.68 3.84
N TRP A 120 -9.27 -5.47 4.37
CA TRP A 120 -9.36 -4.25 3.58
C TRP A 120 -8.34 -4.27 2.44
N TRP A 121 -7.08 -4.58 2.73
CA TRP A 121 -5.99 -4.54 1.76
C TRP A 121 -6.22 -5.53 0.59
N HIS A 122 -6.64 -6.76 0.90
CA HIS A 122 -7.04 -7.76 -0.10
C HIS A 122 -8.24 -7.29 -0.93
N ALA A 123 -9.32 -6.82 -0.28
CA ALA A 123 -10.51 -6.37 -0.99
C ALA A 123 -10.26 -5.13 -1.87
N GLN A 124 -9.41 -4.22 -1.38
CA GLN A 124 -9.04 -3.00 -2.06
C GLN A 124 -8.27 -3.30 -3.35
N ALA A 125 -7.28 -4.19 -3.32
CA ALA A 125 -6.52 -4.61 -4.50
C ALA A 125 -7.43 -5.24 -5.57
N VAL A 126 -8.39 -6.08 -5.17
CA VAL A 126 -9.41 -6.60 -6.09
C VAL A 126 -10.20 -5.46 -6.73
N ARG A 127 -10.70 -4.51 -5.93
CA ARG A 127 -11.50 -3.39 -6.43
C ARG A 127 -10.73 -2.56 -7.45
N VAL A 128 -9.52 -2.09 -7.12
CA VAL A 128 -8.78 -1.19 -8.00
C VAL A 128 -8.26 -1.89 -9.25
N SER A 129 -7.89 -3.17 -9.18
CA SER A 129 -7.43 -3.94 -10.34
C SER A 129 -8.48 -4.12 -11.43
N ASN A 130 -9.77 -4.00 -11.09
CA ASN A 130 -10.89 -4.16 -12.02
C ASN A 130 -11.34 -2.86 -12.69
N VAL A 131 -10.83 -1.71 -12.26
CA VAL A 131 -11.15 -0.41 -12.89
C VAL A 131 -10.35 -0.29 -14.18
N ARG A 132 -11.04 -0.09 -15.30
CA ARG A 132 -10.44 0.16 -16.62
C ARG A 132 -10.40 1.64 -16.92
#